data_AF-Q9NRP0-F1
#
_entry.id   AF-Q9NRP0-F1
#
_cell.length_a   1.000
_cell.length_b   1.000
_cell.length_c   1.000
_cell.angle_alpha   90.00
_cell.angle_beta   90.00
_cell.angle_gamma   90.00
#
_symmetry.space_group_name_H-M   'P 1'
#
loop_
_entity.id
_entity.type
_entity.pdbx_description
1 polymer ?
#
loop_
_entity_poly.entity_id
_entity_poly.type
_entity_poly.pdbx_seq_one_letter_code
_entity_poly.pdbx_strand_id
1 'polypeptide(L)'
;METLYRVPFLVLECPNLKLKKPPWLHMPSAMTVYALVVVSYFLITGGIIYDVIVEPPSVGSMTDEHGHQRPVAFLAYRVNGQYIMEGLASSFLFTMGGLGFIILDRSNAPNIPKLNRFLLLFIGFVCVLLSFFMARVFMRMKLPGYLMG
;
A
#
# COMPACT_ATOMS: atom_id res chain seq x y z
N MET A 1 -19.70 25.06 -8.35
CA MET A 1 -18.73 24.04 -8.81
C MET A 1 -19.37 23.04 -9.77
N GLU A 2 -20.58 22.53 -9.50
CA GLU A 2 -21.28 21.59 -10.39
C GLU A 2 -21.43 22.06 -11.85
N THR A 3 -21.64 23.37 -12.06
CA THR A 3 -21.80 23.95 -13.40
C THR A 3 -20.55 23.78 -14.26
N LEU A 4 -19.35 23.92 -13.68
CA LEU A 4 -18.08 23.74 -14.40
C LEU A 4 -17.85 22.28 -14.81
N TYR A 5 -18.23 21.33 -13.96
CA TYR A 5 -18.12 19.90 -14.29
C TYR A 5 -19.01 19.50 -15.46
N ARG A 6 -20.16 20.17 -15.68
CA ARG A 6 -21.07 19.86 -16.79
C ARG A 6 -20.56 20.32 -18.16
N VAL A 7 -19.71 21.34 -18.22
CA VAL A 7 -19.23 21.92 -19.50
C VAL A 7 -18.61 20.88 -20.44
N PRO A 8 -17.67 20.01 -20.03
CA PRO A 8 -17.13 18.98 -20.92
C PRO A 8 -18.18 17.92 -21.33
N PHE A 9 -19.15 17.60 -20.46
CA PHE A 9 -20.23 16.65 -20.78
C PHE A 9 -21.31 17.20 -21.70
N LEU A 10 -21.38 18.53 -21.89
CA LEU A 10 -22.23 19.13 -22.92
C LEU A 10 -21.67 18.92 -24.33
N VAL A 11 -20.34 18.83 -24.47
CA VAL A 11 -19.66 18.57 -25.75
C VAL A 11 -19.52 17.07 -25.99
N LEU A 12 -19.26 16.30 -24.93
CA LEU A 12 -19.21 14.84 -24.97
C LEU A 12 -20.63 14.27 -24.99
N GLU A 13 -21.25 14.21 -26.17
CA GLU A 13 -22.43 13.36 -26.36
C GLU A 13 -22.08 11.94 -25.93
N CYS A 14 -22.81 11.39 -24.96
CA CYS A 14 -22.66 9.99 -24.58
C CYS A 14 -22.98 9.14 -25.81
N PRO A 15 -22.01 8.40 -26.38
CA PRO A 15 -22.27 7.62 -27.57
C PRO A 15 -23.32 6.58 -27.21
N ASN A 16 -24.41 6.55 -27.97
CA ASN A 16 -25.54 5.65 -27.77
C ASN A 16 -25.15 4.24 -28.25
N LEU A 17 -24.19 3.65 -27.55
CA LEU A 17 -23.69 2.31 -27.79
C LEU A 17 -24.77 1.33 -27.33
N LYS A 18 -25.50 0.74 -28.28
CA LYS A 18 -26.41 -0.39 -28.06
C LYS A 18 -25.64 -1.68 -27.76
N LEU A 19 -24.64 -1.62 -26.89
CA LEU A 19 -23.90 -2.78 -26.42
C LEU A 19 -24.80 -3.51 -25.43
N LYS A 20 -25.35 -4.65 -25.86
CA LYS A 20 -25.96 -5.60 -24.94
C LYS A 20 -24.86 -6.08 -23.99
N LYS A 21 -24.96 -5.69 -22.71
CA LYS A 21 -24.14 -6.29 -21.66
C LYS A 21 -24.31 -7.81 -21.73
N PRO A 22 -23.22 -8.60 -21.77
CA PRO A 22 -23.37 -10.04 -21.74
C PRO A 22 -23.98 -10.43 -20.38
N PRO A 23 -25.00 -11.30 -20.35
CA PRO A 23 -25.74 -11.60 -19.12
C PRO A 23 -24.88 -12.27 -18.03
N TRP A 24 -23.74 -12.84 -18.38
CA TRP A 24 -22.77 -13.42 -17.44
C TRP A 24 -21.93 -12.39 -16.68
N LEU A 25 -21.84 -11.15 -17.17
CA LEU A 25 -20.94 -10.14 -16.60
C LEU A 25 -21.71 -9.31 -15.59
N HIS A 26 -21.72 -9.78 -14.36
CA HIS A 26 -22.26 -9.02 -13.25
C HIS A 26 -21.32 -7.87 -12.88
N MET A 27 -21.90 -6.71 -12.58
CA MET A 27 -21.14 -5.57 -12.09
C MET A 27 -20.49 -5.96 -10.76
N PRO A 28 -19.16 -5.82 -10.62
CA PRO A 28 -18.49 -6.17 -9.38
C PRO A 28 -18.98 -5.28 -8.24
N SER A 29 -19.01 -5.82 -7.02
CA SER A 29 -19.37 -5.03 -5.85
C SER A 29 -18.31 -3.94 -5.58
N ALA A 30 -18.71 -2.84 -4.95
CA ALA A 30 -17.76 -1.77 -4.57
C ALA A 30 -16.59 -2.29 -3.72
N MET A 31 -16.85 -3.28 -2.84
CA MET A 31 -15.82 -3.91 -2.02
C MET A 31 -14.86 -4.77 -2.86
N THR A 32 -15.37 -5.44 -3.90
CA THR A 32 -14.52 -6.20 -4.85
C THR A 32 -13.58 -5.26 -5.59
N VAL A 33 -14.09 -4.12 -6.08
CA VAL A 33 -13.27 -3.11 -6.77
C VAL A 33 -12.23 -2.54 -5.80
N TYR A 34 -12.64 -2.19 -4.58
CA TYR A 34 -11.72 -1.73 -3.54
C TYR A 34 -10.61 -2.74 -3.26
N ALA A 35 -10.94 -4.02 -3.08
CA ALA A 35 -9.95 -5.07 -2.83
C ALA A 35 -8.96 -5.21 -4.00
N LEU A 36 -9.44 -5.16 -5.24
CA LEU A 36 -8.57 -5.19 -6.42
C LEU A 36 -7.61 -3.99 -6.47
N VAL A 37 -8.09 -2.79 -6.12
CA VAL A 37 -7.25 -1.58 -6.05
C VAL A 37 -6.22 -1.67 -4.93
N VAL A 38 -6.59 -2.19 -3.75
CA VAL A 38 -5.64 -2.36 -2.63
C VAL A 38 -4.58 -3.41 -2.97
N VAL A 39 -4.98 -4.54 -3.57
CA VAL A 39 -4.04 -5.58 -3.99
C VAL A 39 -3.11 -5.07 -5.09
N SER A 40 -3.62 -4.34 -6.08
CA SER A 40 -2.77 -3.78 -7.12
C SER A 40 -1.81 -2.73 -6.56
N TYR A 41 -2.27 -1.87 -5.65
CA TYR A 41 -1.42 -0.91 -4.93
C TYR A 41 -0.33 -1.62 -4.13
N PHE A 42 -0.66 -2.69 -3.40
CA PHE A 42 0.30 -3.49 -2.65
C PHE A 42 1.39 -4.09 -3.54
N LEU A 43 1.03 -4.66 -4.70
CA LEU A 43 1.99 -5.27 -5.62
C LEU A 43 2.89 -4.23 -6.29
N ILE A 44 2.31 -3.12 -6.72
CA ILE A 44 3.07 -2.03 -7.37
C ILE A 44 4.03 -1.39 -6.37
N THR A 45 3.57 -1.06 -5.16
CA THR A 45 4.44 -0.49 -4.12
C THR A 45 5.45 -1.51 -3.60
N GLY A 46 5.14 -2.80 -3.64
CA GLY A 46 6.07 -3.88 -3.32
C GLY A 46 7.23 -4.01 -4.30
N GLY A 47 7.16 -3.32 -5.45
CA GLY A 47 8.21 -3.33 -6.45
C GLY A 47 8.09 -4.48 -7.44
N ILE A 48 6.90 -5.06 -7.66
CA ILE A 48 6.77 -6.23 -8.57
C ILE A 48 7.28 -5.95 -9.99
N ILE A 49 7.15 -4.70 -10.47
CA ILE A 49 7.68 -4.29 -11.77
C ILE A 49 9.22 -4.30 -11.74
N TYR A 50 9.81 -3.84 -10.65
CA TYR A 50 11.26 -3.89 -10.43
C TYR A 50 11.74 -5.34 -10.33
N ASP A 51 11.00 -6.19 -9.61
CA ASP A 51 11.33 -7.61 -9.45
C ASP A 51 11.33 -8.35 -10.80
N VAL A 52 10.39 -8.04 -11.69
CA VAL A 52 10.33 -8.64 -13.04
C VAL A 52 11.44 -8.15 -13.96
N ILE A 53 11.86 -6.88 -13.85
CA ILE A 53 12.87 -6.30 -14.75
C ILE A 53 14.30 -6.65 -14.30
N VAL A 54 14.56 -6.54 -13.00
CA VAL A 54 15.92 -6.65 -12.44
C VAL A 54 16.19 -8.04 -11.88
N GLU A 55 15.14 -8.82 -11.59
CA GLU A 55 15.24 -10.15 -10.97
C GLU A 55 16.20 -10.16 -9.76
N PRO A 56 16.03 -9.25 -8.78
CA PRO A 56 16.90 -9.17 -7.62
C PRO A 56 16.72 -10.42 -6.73
N PRO A 57 17.75 -10.81 -5.96
CA PRO A 57 17.59 -11.91 -5.01
C PRO A 57 16.59 -11.53 -3.90
N SER A 58 15.95 -12.53 -3.30
CA SER A 58 14.93 -12.29 -2.27
C SER A 58 15.50 -11.67 -0.99
N VAL A 59 16.71 -12.10 -0.60
CA VAL A 59 17.49 -11.60 0.53
C VAL A 59 18.96 -11.54 0.14
N GLY A 60 19.71 -10.56 0.67
CA GLY A 60 21.16 -10.52 0.55
C GLY A 60 21.85 -11.32 1.65
N SER A 61 23.18 -11.41 1.58
CA SER A 61 24.01 -11.92 2.67
C SER A 61 25.14 -10.93 2.99
N MET A 62 25.45 -10.79 4.27
CA MET A 62 26.59 -10.03 4.77
C MET A 62 27.48 -10.98 5.58
N THR A 63 28.79 -10.92 5.38
CA THR A 63 29.73 -11.69 6.19
C THR A 63 29.98 -10.98 7.51
N ASP A 64 29.71 -11.66 8.62
CA ASP A 64 30.12 -11.23 9.95
C ASP A 64 31.64 -11.21 10.11
N GLU A 65 32.11 -10.57 11.18
CA GLU A 65 33.51 -10.60 11.62
C GLU A 65 34.06 -12.02 11.85
N HIS A 66 33.19 -12.99 12.13
CA HIS A 66 33.55 -14.40 12.30
C HIS A 66 33.53 -15.22 10.99
N GLY A 67 33.28 -14.57 9.84
CA GLY A 67 33.17 -15.22 8.52
C GLY A 67 31.83 -15.92 8.24
N HIS A 68 30.89 -15.88 9.18
CA HIS A 68 29.54 -16.42 8.97
C HIS A 68 28.71 -15.50 8.08
N GLN A 69 27.93 -16.07 7.16
CA GLN A 69 26.99 -15.30 6.35
C GLN A 69 25.70 -15.07 7.12
N ARG A 70 25.34 -13.82 7.37
CA ARG A 70 24.03 -13.42 7.89
C ARG A 70 23.12 -12.93 6.77
N PRO A 71 21.85 -13.39 6.72
CA PRO A 71 20.90 -12.87 5.75
C PRO A 71 20.54 -11.42 6.08
N VAL A 72 20.54 -10.55 5.07
CA VAL A 72 20.14 -9.15 5.18
C VAL A 72 18.96 -8.89 4.24
N ALA A 73 17.85 -8.41 4.80
CA ALA A 73 16.63 -8.14 4.01
C ALA A 73 16.65 -6.75 3.34
N PHE A 74 17.54 -5.84 3.75
CA PHE A 74 17.65 -4.48 3.23
C PHE A 74 18.95 -4.28 2.48
N LEU A 75 18.86 -3.70 1.29
CA LEU A 75 20.05 -3.31 0.52
C LEU A 75 20.50 -1.90 0.94
N ALA A 76 21.38 -1.84 1.94
CA ALA A 76 21.90 -0.56 2.45
C ALA A 76 22.68 0.22 1.37
N TYR A 77 22.59 1.56 1.42
CA TYR A 77 23.29 2.52 0.55
C TYR A 77 22.94 2.53 -0.94
N ARG A 78 22.18 1.55 -1.45
CA ARG A 78 21.69 1.55 -2.83
C ARG A 78 20.21 1.92 -2.88
N VAL A 79 19.92 3.22 -3.01
CA VAL A 79 18.54 3.73 -3.04
C VAL A 79 17.74 3.19 -4.24
N ASN A 80 18.41 3.02 -5.38
CA ASN A 80 17.83 2.50 -6.62
C ASN A 80 17.74 0.96 -6.65
N GLY A 81 18.27 0.28 -5.63
CA GLY A 81 18.23 -1.16 -5.50
C GLY A 81 17.26 -1.59 -4.41
N GLN A 82 16.66 -2.76 -4.57
CA GLN A 82 15.71 -3.29 -3.60
C GLN A 82 15.75 -4.82 -3.64
N TYR A 83 15.73 -5.47 -2.47
CA TYR A 83 15.48 -6.90 -2.39
C TYR A 83 13.97 -7.17 -2.36
N ILE A 84 13.53 -8.34 -2.82
CA ILE A 84 12.10 -8.68 -2.88
C ILE A 84 11.47 -8.58 -1.48
N MET A 85 12.15 -9.08 -0.45
CA MET A 85 11.64 -9.01 0.94
C MET A 85 11.58 -7.58 1.48
N GLU A 86 12.48 -6.70 1.03
CA GLU A 86 12.45 -5.28 1.35
C GLU A 86 11.18 -4.62 0.81
N GLY A 87 10.86 -4.94 -0.44
CA GLY A 87 9.67 -4.46 -1.12
C GLY A 87 8.38 -4.94 -0.48
N LEU A 88 8.26 -6.25 -0.28
CA LEU A 88 7.10 -6.85 0.37
C LEU A 88 6.89 -6.33 1.80
N ALA A 89 7.96 -6.13 2.57
CA ALA A 89 7.86 -5.57 3.91
C ALA A 89 7.39 -4.11 3.88
N SER A 90 7.92 -3.30 2.95
CA SER A 90 7.54 -1.89 2.84
C SER A 90 6.10 -1.70 2.35
N SER A 91 5.66 -2.45 1.35
CA SER A 91 4.26 -2.41 0.88
C SER A 91 3.27 -2.90 1.92
N PHE A 92 3.64 -3.90 2.73
CA PHE A 92 2.82 -4.35 3.85
C PHE A 92 2.63 -3.25 4.90
N LEU A 93 3.70 -2.53 5.25
CA LEU A 93 3.58 -1.43 6.22
C LEU A 93 2.77 -0.26 5.67
N PHE A 94 2.94 0.09 4.40
CA PHE A 94 2.15 1.16 3.78
C PHE A 94 0.67 0.81 3.68
N THR A 95 0.34 -0.43 3.29
CA THR A 95 -1.05 -0.89 3.25
C THR A 95 -1.64 -0.99 4.65
N MET A 96 -0.89 -1.43 5.66
CA MET A 96 -1.34 -1.42 7.06
C MET A 96 -1.63 0.01 7.55
N GLY A 97 -0.78 0.98 7.20
CA GLY A 97 -1.02 2.40 7.52
C GLY A 97 -2.29 2.94 6.84
N GLY A 98 -2.46 2.66 5.55
CA GLY A 98 -3.67 3.03 4.80
C GLY A 98 -4.94 2.38 5.33
N LEU A 99 -4.89 1.09 5.65
CA LEU A 99 -5.99 0.36 6.31
C LEU A 99 -6.29 0.93 7.70
N GLY A 100 -5.27 1.38 8.43
CA GLY A 100 -5.43 2.08 9.71
C GLY A 100 -6.35 3.30 9.58
N PHE A 101 -6.16 4.14 8.57
CA PHE A 101 -7.05 5.28 8.30
C PHE A 101 -8.48 4.86 7.95
N ILE A 102 -8.64 3.78 7.19
CA ILE A 102 -9.97 3.26 6.83
C ILE A 102 -10.70 2.70 8.05
N ILE A 103 -9.97 2.03 8.95
CA ILE A 103 -10.50 1.54 10.24
C ILE A 103 -10.93 2.72 11.13
N LEU A 104 -10.13 3.79 11.17
CA LEU A 104 -10.47 5.02 11.90
C LEU A 104 -11.75 5.66 11.34
N ASP A 105 -11.88 5.78 10.02
CA ASP A 105 -13.10 6.29 9.41
C ASP A 105 -14.32 5.40 9.71
N ARG A 106 -14.14 4.07 9.61
CA ARG A 106 -15.19 3.10 9.92
C ARG A 106 -15.65 3.18 11.38
N SER A 107 -14.76 3.50 12.30
CA SER A 107 -15.08 3.65 13.73
C SER A 107 -16.08 4.78 14.02
N ASN A 108 -16.20 5.76 13.10
CA ASN A 108 -17.15 6.87 13.22
C ASN A 108 -18.60 6.47 12.84
N ALA A 109 -18.83 5.25 12.36
CA ALA A 109 -20.17 4.82 11.98
C ALA A 109 -21.13 4.82 13.19
N PRO A 110 -22.39 5.29 13.02
CA PRO A 110 -23.30 5.54 14.14
C PRO A 110 -23.70 4.26 14.89
N ASN A 111 -23.76 3.11 14.22
CA ASN A 111 -24.35 1.86 14.73
C ASN A 111 -23.34 0.91 15.40
N ILE A 112 -22.20 1.40 15.89
CA ILE A 112 -21.16 0.58 16.53
C ILE A 112 -21.28 0.68 18.07
N PRO A 113 -21.37 -0.46 18.80
CA PRO A 113 -21.32 -0.47 20.26
C PRO A 113 -20.11 0.26 20.82
N LYS A 114 -20.23 0.91 21.98
CA LYS A 114 -19.18 1.79 22.56
C LYS A 114 -17.82 1.08 22.68
N LEU A 115 -17.80 -0.17 23.14
CA LEU A 115 -16.57 -0.96 23.27
C LEU A 115 -15.90 -1.20 21.91
N ASN A 116 -16.67 -1.67 20.92
CA ASN A 116 -16.14 -1.96 19.58
C ASN A 116 -15.64 -0.68 18.90
N ARG A 117 -16.31 0.45 19.12
CA ARG A 117 -15.86 1.76 18.64
C ARG A 117 -14.49 2.12 19.22
N PHE A 118 -14.33 1.99 20.53
CA PHE A 118 -13.06 2.26 21.21
C PHE A 118 -11.95 1.34 20.71
N LEU A 119 -12.23 0.04 20.56
CA LEU A 119 -11.27 -0.94 20.03
C LEU A 119 -10.85 -0.60 18.60
N LEU A 120 -11.80 -0.26 17.71
CA LEU A 120 -11.48 0.13 16.33
C LEU A 120 -10.65 1.41 16.27
N LEU A 121 -10.98 2.42 17.09
CA LEU A 121 -10.18 3.64 17.20
C LEU A 121 -8.75 3.33 17.65
N PHE A 122 -8.61 2.51 18.69
CA PHE A 122 -7.30 2.13 19.21
C PHE A 122 -6.47 1.35 18.19
N ILE A 123 -7.06 0.34 17.54
CA ILE A 123 -6.39 -0.47 16.51
C ILE A 123 -5.99 0.40 15.32
N GLY A 124 -6.91 1.22 14.80
CA GLY A 124 -6.63 2.11 13.68
C GLY A 124 -5.50 3.10 14.00
N PHE A 125 -5.51 3.67 15.20
CA PHE A 125 -4.45 4.57 15.68
C PHE A 125 -3.09 3.87 15.80
N VAL A 126 -3.06 2.66 16.38
CA VAL A 126 -1.84 1.84 16.49
C VAL A 126 -1.31 1.47 15.10
N CYS A 127 -2.16 1.07 14.16
CA CYS A 127 -1.75 0.75 12.80
C CYS A 127 -1.09 1.96 12.10
N VAL A 128 -1.69 3.15 12.22
CA VAL A 128 -1.12 4.38 11.65
C VAL A 128 0.23 4.71 12.28
N LEU A 129 0.32 4.70 13.62
CA LEU A 129 1.59 4.98 14.32
C LEU A 129 2.68 3.96 13.98
N LEU A 130 2.34 2.67 13.98
CA LEU A 130 3.28 1.60 13.67
C LEU A 130 3.82 1.77 12.24
N SER A 131 2.95 2.05 11.26
CA SER A 131 3.38 2.30 9.89
C SER A 131 4.34 3.49 9.78
N PHE A 132 4.08 4.58 10.51
CA PHE A 132 4.93 5.77 10.52
C PHE A 132 6.31 5.49 11.12
N PHE A 133 6.37 4.86 12.30
CA PHE A 133 7.64 4.53 12.94
C PHE A 133 8.44 3.50 12.14
N MET A 134 7.78 2.46 11.62
CA MET A 134 8.46 1.44 10.82
C MET A 134 8.98 2.00 9.49
N ALA A 135 8.24 2.90 8.82
CA ALA A 135 8.75 3.61 7.65
C ALA A 135 10.00 4.43 7.96
N ARG A 136 10.05 5.09 9.13
CA ARG A 136 11.27 5.79 9.59
C ARG A 136 12.43 4.84 9.87
N VAL A 137 12.16 3.68 10.48
CA VAL A 137 13.18 2.64 10.68
C VAL A 137 13.70 2.14 9.35
N PHE A 138 12.84 1.89 8.37
CA PHE A 138 13.25 1.43 7.04
C PHE A 138 14.10 2.47 6.33
N MET A 139 13.74 3.76 6.42
CA MET A 139 14.57 4.84 5.87
C MET A 139 15.95 4.91 6.54
N ARG A 140 16.03 4.74 7.86
CA ARG A 140 17.30 4.68 8.60
C ARG A 140 18.16 3.47 8.22
N MET A 141 17.54 2.32 7.97
CA MET A 141 18.23 1.10 7.53
C MET A 141 18.73 1.22 6.10
N LYS A 142 17.91 1.75 5.19
CA LYS A 142 18.26 1.92 3.77
C LYS A 142 19.31 3.00 3.56
N LEU A 143 19.23 4.10 4.32
CA LEU A 143 20.16 5.22 4.28
C LEU A 143 20.72 5.54 5.69
N PRO A 144 21.75 4.79 6.14
CA PRO A 144 22.43 5.10 7.40
C PRO A 144 23.06 6.49 7.34
N GLY A 145 22.60 7.42 8.18
CA GLY A 145 23.02 8.82 8.19
C GLY A 145 21.96 9.81 7.71
N TYR A 146 20.89 9.32 7.05
CA TYR A 146 19.73 10.15 6.73
C TYR A 146 18.92 10.44 8.00
N LEU A 147 18.37 11.66 8.11
CA LEU A 147 17.63 12.17 9.28
C LEU A 147 18.45 12.24 10.59
N MET A 148 19.76 12.53 10.51
CA MET A 148 20.59 12.83 11.70
C MET A 148 20.52 14.30 12.16
N GLY A 149 19.86 15.18 11.39
CA GLY A 149 19.51 16.54 11.82
C GLY A 149 18.16 16.58 12.51
#